data_AF-A0A3B0RFN3-F1
#
_entry.id   AF-A0A3B0RFN3-F1
#
_cell.length_a   1.000
_cell.length_b   1.000
_cell.length_c   1.000
_cell.angle_alpha   90.00
_cell.angle_beta   90.00
_cell.angle_gamma   90.00
#
_symmetry.space_group_name_H-M   'P 1'
#
loop_
_entity.id
_entity.type
_entity.pdbx_description
1 polymer ?
#
loop_
_entity_poly.entity_id
_entity_poly.type
_entity_poly.pdbx_seq_one_letter_code
_entity_poly.pdbx_strand_id
1 'polypeptide(L)' 'NRMPKTLVSDTLGAKLHPRVDLLLPVARGRVNMLSMHTATLALIEALLVGVAMRQPKESIASLESLNQIRGALSEAI' A
#
# COMPACT_ATOMS: atom_id res chain seq x y z
N ASN A 1 20.19 -10.33 -9.82
CA ASN A 1 18.73 -10.37 -9.59
C ASN A 1 18.25 -8.96 -9.25
N ARG A 2 17.68 -8.19 -10.18
CA ARG A 2 17.23 -6.81 -9.94
C ARG A 2 15.75 -6.83 -9.53
N MET A 3 15.41 -6.33 -8.35
CA MET A 3 14.01 -6.19 -7.96
C MET A 3 13.39 -4.95 -8.61
N PRO A 4 12.14 -5.03 -9.13
CA PRO A 4 11.46 -3.88 -9.70
C PRO A 4 11.18 -2.84 -8.60
N LYS A 5 11.37 -1.56 -8.95
CA LYS A 5 11.20 -0.42 -8.05
C LYS A 5 10.01 0.42 -8.51
N THR A 6 9.00 0.52 -7.66
CA THR A 6 7.83 1.39 -7.89
C THR A 6 7.91 2.62 -7.00
N LEU A 7 7.72 3.80 -7.59
CA LEU A 7 7.63 5.08 -6.88
C LEU A 7 6.18 5.56 -6.84
N VAL A 8 5.67 5.80 -5.64
CA VAL A 8 4.40 6.48 -5.40
C VAL A 8 4.71 7.89 -4.92
N SER A 9 4.40 8.91 -5.71
CA SER A 9 4.74 10.31 -5.36
C SER A 9 3.96 11.34 -6.19
N ASP A 10 3.72 12.53 -5.64
CA ASP A 10 3.24 13.70 -6.37
C ASP A 10 4.36 14.62 -6.87
N THR A 11 5.50 14.68 -6.19
CA THR A 11 6.55 15.70 -6.48
C THR A 11 7.90 15.12 -6.89
N LEU A 12 8.22 13.87 -6.55
CA LEU A 12 9.56 13.31 -6.80
C LEU A 12 9.72 12.65 -8.17
N GLY A 13 8.64 12.54 -8.95
CA GLY A 13 8.62 11.87 -10.25
C GLY A 13 9.72 12.35 -11.19
N ALA A 14 9.82 13.66 -11.44
CA ALA A 14 10.82 14.23 -12.34
C ALA A 14 12.27 13.94 -11.93
N LYS A 15 12.55 13.86 -10.62
CA LYS A 15 13.91 13.63 -10.09
C LYS A 15 14.29 12.15 -10.07
N LEU A 16 13.33 11.27 -9.81
CA LEU A 16 13.59 9.85 -9.56
C LEU A 16 13.17 8.92 -10.70
N HIS A 17 12.46 9.42 -11.74
CA HIS A 17 12.05 8.63 -12.90
C HIS A 17 13.18 7.77 -13.50
N PRO A 18 14.43 8.26 -13.69
CA PRO A 18 15.51 7.42 -14.23
C PRO A 18 15.94 6.25 -13.33
N ARG A 19 15.49 6.24 -12.06
CA ARG A 19 15.92 5.29 -11.03
C ARG A 19 14.82 4.29 -10.66
N VAL A 20 13.65 4.35 -11.27
CA VAL A 20 12.49 3.52 -10.92
C VAL A 20 11.90 2.89 -12.17
N ASP A 21 11.25 1.75 -12.00
CA ASP A 21 10.67 0.98 -13.10
C ASP A 21 9.22 1.39 -13.36
N LEU A 22 8.54 1.90 -12.33
CA LEU A 22 7.17 2.38 -12.41
C LEU A 22 7.01 3.63 -11.54
N LEU A 23 6.40 4.67 -12.10
CA LEU A 23 5.95 5.86 -11.37
C LEU A 23 4.41 5.85 -11.31
N LEU A 24 3.87 5.81 -10.10
CA LEU A 24 2.45 5.99 -9.81
C LEU A 24 2.25 7.40 -9.24
N PRO A 25 1.79 8.37 -10.06
CA PRO A 25 1.53 9.71 -9.56
C PRO A 25 0.32 9.69 -8.64
N VAL A 26 0.49 10.18 -7.41
CA VAL A 26 -0.60 10.28 -6.42
C VAL A 26 -0.57 11.65 -5.80
N ALA A 27 -1.57 12.47 -6.11
CA ALA A 27 -1.75 13.78 -5.52
C ALA A 27 -1.83 13.69 -3.99
N ARG A 28 -1.18 14.60 -3.26
CA ARG A 28 -1.43 14.78 -1.82
C ARG A 28 -2.46 15.87 -1.62
N GLY A 29 -3.32 15.69 -0.62
CA GLY A 29 -4.18 16.78 -0.14
C GLY A 29 -3.37 17.85 0.59
N ARG A 30 -4.05 18.89 1.06
CA ARG A 30 -3.40 19.99 1.77
C ARG A 30 -2.77 19.49 3.07
N VAL A 31 -1.58 20.02 3.38
CA VAL A 31 -0.87 19.74 4.63
C VAL A 31 -1.77 20.11 5.82
N ASN A 32 -1.71 19.31 6.88
CA ASN A 32 -2.53 19.43 8.10
C ASN A 32 -4.05 19.28 7.89
N MET A 33 -4.49 18.83 6.72
CA MET A 33 -5.86 18.41 6.50
C MET A 33 -5.95 16.89 6.43
N LEU A 34 -7.11 16.36 6.78
CA LEU A 34 -7.43 14.93 6.67
C LEU A 34 -7.21 14.41 5.24
N SER A 35 -7.37 15.30 4.25
CA SER A 35 -7.12 15.02 2.83
C SER A 35 -5.66 14.74 2.47
N MET A 36 -4.69 15.10 3.32
CA MET A 36 -3.25 15.04 3.00
C MET A 36 -2.82 13.68 2.44
N HIS A 37 -3.32 12.60 3.03
CA HIS A 37 -2.95 11.23 2.66
C HIS A 37 -4.10 10.42 2.07
N THR A 38 -5.29 10.98 1.91
CA THR A 38 -6.48 10.23 1.45
C THR A 38 -6.26 9.56 0.10
N ALA A 39 -5.66 10.26 -0.86
CA ALA A 39 -5.38 9.69 -2.18
C ALA A 39 -4.29 8.60 -2.12
N THR A 40 -3.30 8.75 -1.23
CA THR A 40 -2.30 7.70 -0.98
C THR A 40 -2.93 6.45 -0.37
N LEU A 41 -3.79 6.61 0.63
CA LEU A 41 -4.53 5.51 1.25
C LEU A 41 -5.46 4.83 0.24
N ALA A 42 -6.18 5.61 -0.57
CA ALA A 42 -7.06 5.08 -1.61
C ALA A 42 -6.29 4.28 -2.67
N LEU A 43 -5.08 4.72 -3.07
CA LEU A 43 -4.23 3.93 -3.95
C LEU A 43 -3.82 2.61 -3.29
N ILE A 44 -3.36 2.64 -2.04
CA ILE A 44 -2.93 1.44 -1.32
C ILE A 44 -4.10 0.46 -1.23
N GLU A 45 -5.30 0.94 -0.88
CA GLU A 45 -6.52 0.14 -0.83
C GLU A 45 -6.83 -0.49 -2.20
N ALA A 46 -6.77 0.29 -3.28
CA ALA A 46 -6.99 -0.23 -4.62
C ALA A 46 -5.98 -1.33 -5.01
N LEU A 47 -4.71 -1.18 -4.60
CA LEU A 47 -3.69 -2.21 -4.82
C LEU A 47 -3.98 -3.48 -4.00
N LEU A 48 -4.36 -3.33 -2.73
CA LEU A 48 -4.71 -4.45 -1.86
C LEU A 48 -5.94 -5.21 -2.39
N VAL A 49 -6.99 -4.49 -2.76
CA VAL A 49 -8.19 -5.07 -3.38
C VAL A 49 -7.84 -5.76 -4.69
N GLY A 50 -7.04 -5.15 -5.55
CA GLY A 50 -6.59 -5.76 -6.80
C GLY A 50 -5.80 -7.05 -6.59
N VAL A 51 -4.91 -7.11 -5.59
CA VAL A 51 -4.20 -8.34 -5.20
C VAL A 51 -5.18 -9.38 -4.67
N ALA A 52 -6.10 -8.99 -3.78
CA ALA A 52 -7.10 -9.88 -3.21
C ALA A 52 -8.04 -10.48 -4.26
N MET A 53 -8.44 -9.69 -5.27
CA MET A 53 -9.23 -10.18 -6.39
C MET A 53 -8.48 -11.20 -7.25
N ARG A 54 -7.15 -11.06 -7.36
CA ARG A 54 -6.31 -11.98 -8.14
C ARG A 54 -5.96 -13.26 -7.37
N GLN A 55 -5.85 -13.18 -6.04
CA GLN A 55 -5.46 -14.27 -5.15
C GLN A 55 -6.37 -14.33 -3.91
N PRO A 56 -7.68 -14.63 -4.10
CA PRO A 56 -8.67 -14.50 -3.03
C PRO A 56 -8.45 -15.48 -1.89
N LYS A 57 -8.07 -16.73 -2.20
CA LYS A 57 -7.87 -17.77 -1.17
C LYS A 57 -6.66 -17.45 -0.30
N GLU A 58 -5.55 -17.10 -0.92
CA GLU A 58 -4.31 -16.73 -0.23
C GLU A 58 -4.48 -15.46 0.60
N SER A 59 -5.28 -14.51 0.12
CA SER A 59 -5.57 -13.27 0.84
C SER A 59 -6.41 -13.51 2.09
N ILE A 60 -7.45 -14.37 2.00
CA ILE A 60 -8.24 -14.76 3.19
C ILE A 60 -7.38 -15.55 4.18
N ALA A 61 -6.56 -16.50 3.71
CA ALA A 61 -5.67 -17.26 4.59
C ALA A 61 -4.66 -16.35 5.33
N SER A 62 -4.14 -15.32 4.64
CA SER A 62 -3.25 -14.33 5.26
C SER A 62 -3.99 -13.51 6.33
N LEU A 63 -5.24 -13.12 6.07
CA LEU A 63 -6.07 -12.40 7.04
C LEU A 63 -6.40 -13.26 8.27
N GLU A 64 -6.69 -14.54 8.08
CA GLU A 64 -6.91 -15.50 9.17
C GLU A 64 -5.67 -15.62 10.04
N SER A 65 -4.49 -15.76 9.44
CA SER A 65 -3.21 -15.80 10.17
C SER A 65 -2.97 -14.53 11.00
N LEU A 66 -3.22 -13.36 10.42
CA LEU A 66 -3.12 -12.08 11.14
C LEU A 66 -4.11 -12.00 12.31
N ASN A 67 -5.34 -12.47 12.13
CA ASN A 67 -6.35 -12.48 13.19
C ASN A 67 -5.96 -13.42 14.34
N GLN A 68 -5.37 -14.57 14.05
CA GLN A 68 -4.86 -15.50 15.07
C GLN A 68 -3.75 -14.86 15.91
N ILE A 69 -2.78 -14.20 15.26
CA ILE A 69 -1.69 -13.48 15.96
C ILE A 69 -2.27 -12.37 16.84
N ARG A 70 -3.24 -11.61 16.33
CA ARG A 70 -3.92 -10.56 17.12
C ARG A 70 -4.63 -11.15 18.34
N GLY A 71 -5.35 -12.26 18.17
CA GLY A 71 -6.03 -12.96 19.27
C GLY A 71 -5.04 -13.38 20.35
N ALA A 72 -3.93 -14.03 19.97
CA ALA A 72 -2.89 -14.45 20.90
C ALA A 72 -2.26 -13.26 21.67
N LEU A 73 -2.09 -12.11 21.02
CA LEU A 73 -1.61 -10.91 21.71
C LEU A 73 -2.65 -10.34 22.70
N SER A 74 -3.93 -10.36 22.33
CA SER A 74 -5.01 -9.87 23.22
C SER A 74 -5.26 -10.77 24.43
N GLU A 75 -4.96 -12.07 24.34
CA GLU A 75 -5.02 -12.99 25.48
C GLU A 75 -3.78 -12.90 26.40
N ALA A 76 -2.68 -12.33 25.90
CA ALA A 76 -1.42 -12.20 26.63
C ALA A 76 -1.29 -10.89 27.44
N ILE A 77 -2.24 -9.95 27.29
CA ILE A 77 -2.28 -8.64 27.97
C ILE A 77 -3.45 -8.64 28.95
#